data_AF-A0A0P7CW49-F1
#
_entry.id   AF-A0A0P7CW49-F1
#
_cell.length_a   1.000
_cell.length_b   1.000
_cell.length_c   1.000
_cell.angle_alpha   90.00
_cell.angle_beta   90.00
_cell.angle_gamma   90.00
#
_symmetry.space_group_name_H-M   'P 1'
#
loop_
_entity.id
_entity.type
_entity.pdbx_description
1 polymer ?
#
loop_
_entity_poly.entity_id
_entity_poly.type
_entity_poly.pdbx_seq_one_letter_code
_entity_poly.pdbx_strand_id
1 'polypeptide(L)'
;MLDVEVPAGVDSASGRVAGSGAATWTERKRPLLVAGSFVVAILLGVVLGLAWADDEEPATVTTTTELPDSPVLSPPLPLVSWATSRVEGTPHKVTLSATERQSVRLPLQWLAAWKVREKTAGSTTPTMDDVTIVKDTLFYGAIEGADSAHDEFWAVAQTEIKDVPETDAPDPHVWKRVGSERWTLVALGPGACSSIPAKLMTVLSPGICAS
;
A
#
# COMPACT_ATOMS: atom_id res chain seq x y z
N MET A 1 -50.90 4.00 79.78
CA MET A 1 -50.80 4.06 81.26
C MET A 1 -49.72 3.08 81.65
N LEU A 2 -48.60 3.63 82.17
CA LEU A 2 -47.51 3.03 82.95
C LEU A 2 -46.42 2.20 82.21
N ASP A 3 -45.29 2.90 82.02
CA ASP A 3 -43.89 2.51 82.29
C ASP A 3 -43.60 1.10 82.79
N VAL A 4 -42.55 0.47 82.23
CA VAL A 4 -41.49 -0.23 82.98
C VAL A 4 -40.16 -0.22 82.18
N GLU A 5 -39.25 0.63 82.67
CA GLU A 5 -37.77 0.52 82.81
C GLU A 5 -37.11 -0.85 82.47
N VAL A 6 -35.90 -0.85 81.89
CA VAL A 6 -34.64 -1.30 82.54
C VAL A 6 -33.44 -1.03 81.61
N PRO A 7 -32.36 -0.39 82.12
CA PRO A 7 -31.09 -0.15 81.45
C PRO A 7 -30.05 -1.25 81.71
N ALA A 8 -29.12 -1.42 80.77
CA ALA A 8 -27.78 -1.92 81.04
C ALA A 8 -26.86 -1.20 80.04
N GLY A 9 -26.02 -0.23 80.40
CA GLY A 9 -25.20 -0.18 81.60
C GLY A 9 -23.93 -0.97 81.35
N VAL A 10 -23.01 -0.44 80.52
CA VAL A 10 -21.57 -0.59 80.75
C VAL A 10 -20.85 0.63 80.15
N ASP A 11 -20.55 1.60 81.00
CA ASP A 11 -19.40 2.49 80.79
C ASP A 11 -18.14 1.64 81.07
N SER A 12 -17.20 1.63 80.14
CA SER A 12 -15.82 1.23 80.40
C SER A 12 -14.93 2.39 79.98
N ALA A 13 -14.61 3.21 80.97
CA ALA A 13 -13.60 4.23 80.89
C ALA A 13 -12.26 3.67 80.41
N SER A 14 -11.71 4.27 79.35
CA SER A 14 -10.30 4.66 79.35
C SER A 14 -10.09 5.69 78.26
N GLY A 15 -10.07 6.95 78.69
CA GLY A 15 -9.49 8.00 77.89
C GLY A 15 -8.03 7.67 77.58
N ARG A 16 -7.64 7.91 76.33
CA ARG A 16 -6.40 8.61 76.00
C ARG A 16 -6.67 9.42 74.76
N VAL A 17 -6.80 10.72 74.96
CA VAL A 17 -6.50 11.72 73.93
C VAL A 17 -5.04 11.48 73.51
N ALA A 18 -4.83 11.00 72.29
CA ALA A 18 -3.56 11.06 71.61
C ALA A 18 -3.78 10.91 70.09
N GLY A 19 -3.41 11.95 69.34
CA GLY A 19 -2.95 11.77 67.96
C GLY A 19 -3.87 12.23 66.83
N SER A 20 -4.26 13.50 66.85
CA SER A 20 -4.72 14.29 65.70
C SER A 20 -3.66 14.47 64.59
N GLY A 21 -2.89 13.43 64.25
CA GLY A 21 -1.73 13.53 63.34
C GLY A 21 -1.57 12.44 62.29
N ALA A 22 -2.25 11.29 62.40
CA ALA A 22 -2.02 10.16 61.48
C ALA A 22 -3.08 10.04 60.36
N ALA A 23 -4.31 10.51 60.57
CA ALA A 23 -5.39 10.37 59.59
C ALA A 23 -5.40 11.48 58.51
N THR A 24 -4.79 12.63 58.77
CA THR A 24 -4.75 13.76 57.81
C THR A 24 -3.56 13.70 56.85
N TRP A 25 -2.61 12.79 57.06
CA TRP A 25 -1.39 12.72 56.24
C TRP A 25 -1.54 11.83 55.00
N THR A 26 -2.32 10.75 55.09
CA THR A 26 -2.59 9.84 53.97
C THR A 26 -3.58 10.41 52.96
N GLU A 27 -4.48 11.31 53.38
CA GLU A 27 -5.48 11.91 52.51
C GLU A 27 -4.91 13.01 51.60
N ARG A 28 -3.89 13.73 52.07
CA ARG A 28 -3.25 14.82 51.30
C ARG A 28 -2.16 14.34 50.34
N LYS A 29 -1.66 13.10 50.49
CA LYS A 29 -0.61 12.53 49.63
C LYS A 29 -1.10 11.52 48.58
N ARG A 30 -2.36 11.08 48.63
CA ARG A 30 -2.97 10.22 47.59
C ARG A 30 -2.85 10.77 46.16
N PRO A 31 -3.20 12.04 45.87
CA PRO A 31 -3.06 12.55 44.50
C PRO A 31 -1.60 12.70 44.07
N LEU A 32 -0.68 12.98 45.00
CA LEU A 32 0.76 13.04 44.73
C LEU A 32 1.37 11.66 44.47
N LEU A 33 0.90 10.61 45.13
CA LEU A 33 1.34 9.24 44.88
C LEU A 33 0.82 8.71 43.53
N VAL A 34 -0.42 9.06 43.15
CA VAL A 34 -0.98 8.72 41.84
C VAL A 34 -0.28 9.50 40.73
N ALA A 35 -0.05 10.80 40.91
CA ALA A 35 0.73 11.60 39.95
C ALA A 35 2.18 11.09 39.85
N GLY A 36 2.79 10.73 40.98
CA GLY A 36 4.13 10.16 41.02
C GLY A 36 4.24 8.81 40.30
N SER A 37 3.28 7.90 40.50
CA SER A 37 3.28 6.60 39.81
C SER A 37 3.01 6.74 38.31
N PHE A 38 2.19 7.71 37.91
CA PHE A 38 1.92 7.98 36.50
C PHE A 38 3.16 8.55 35.79
N VAL A 39 3.88 9.46 36.43
CA VAL A 39 5.16 9.98 35.90
C VAL A 39 6.19 8.86 35.81
N VAL A 40 6.30 8.01 36.82
CA VAL A 40 7.22 6.85 36.78
C VAL A 40 6.83 5.87 35.68
N ALA A 41 5.54 5.60 35.47
CA ALA A 41 5.06 4.74 34.38
C ALA A 41 5.33 5.35 33.00
N ILE A 42 5.17 6.66 32.83
CA ILE A 42 5.54 7.37 31.59
C ILE A 42 7.05 7.26 31.37
N LEU A 43 7.87 7.53 32.38
CA LEU A 43 9.33 7.43 32.27
C LEU A 43 9.77 6.00 31.97
N LEU A 44 9.15 4.98 32.57
CA LEU A 44 9.40 3.57 32.25
C LEU A 44 8.96 3.22 30.83
N GLY A 45 7.81 3.73 30.37
CA GLY A 45 7.35 3.58 28.99
C GLY A 45 8.28 4.27 27.98
N VAL A 46 8.82 5.43 28.31
CA VAL A 46 9.81 6.15 27.50
C VAL A 46 11.16 5.43 27.51
N VAL A 47 11.62 4.91 28.64
CA VAL A 47 12.89 4.17 28.72
C VAL A 47 12.79 2.82 28.02
N LEU A 48 11.69 2.09 28.17
CA LEU A 48 11.43 0.86 27.41
C LEU A 48 11.25 1.19 25.92
N GLY A 49 10.55 2.28 25.59
CA GLY A 49 10.42 2.76 24.22
C GLY A 49 11.76 3.12 23.58
N LEU A 50 12.69 3.73 24.33
CA LEU A 50 14.03 4.10 23.83
C LEU A 50 15.03 2.93 23.83
N ALA A 51 14.83 1.92 24.68
CA ALA A 51 15.69 0.73 24.71
C ALA A 51 15.33 -0.30 23.64
N TRP A 52 14.10 -0.26 23.13
CA TRP A 52 13.59 -1.11 22.04
C TRP A 52 13.25 -0.33 20.77
N ALA A 53 13.44 0.99 20.76
CA ALA A 53 13.50 1.76 19.53
C ALA A 53 14.85 1.43 18.90
N ASP A 54 14.84 0.52 17.95
CA ASP A 54 15.90 0.45 16.94
C ASP A 54 16.11 1.87 16.39
N ASP A 55 17.38 2.25 16.16
CA ASP A 55 17.77 3.44 15.41
C ASP A 55 17.29 3.29 13.94
N GLU A 56 15.99 3.23 13.72
CA GLU A 56 15.39 3.47 12.42
C GLU A 56 15.12 4.97 12.32
N GLU A 57 15.92 5.61 11.46
CA GLU A 57 15.62 6.95 10.91
C GLU A 57 14.11 7.07 10.64
N PRO A 58 13.48 8.23 10.88
CA PRO A 58 12.05 8.38 10.69
C PRO A 58 11.68 8.00 9.26
N ALA A 59 11.10 6.81 9.11
CA ALA A 59 10.56 6.34 7.86
C ALA A 59 9.58 7.41 7.39
N THR A 60 9.92 8.04 6.27
CA THR A 60 8.96 8.84 5.53
C THR A 60 7.83 7.88 5.20
N VAL A 61 6.68 8.01 5.89
CA VAL A 61 5.48 7.23 5.60
C VAL A 61 5.01 7.66 4.22
N THR A 62 5.60 7.01 3.22
CA THR A 62 5.07 6.95 1.88
C THR A 62 3.97 5.90 1.99
N THR A 63 2.71 6.31 2.06
CA THR A 63 1.58 5.40 1.87
C THR A 63 1.67 4.86 0.44
N THR A 64 2.49 3.83 0.23
CA THR A 64 2.44 2.99 -0.94
C THR A 64 1.12 2.24 -0.84
N THR A 65 0.12 2.65 -1.63
CA THR A 65 -1.08 1.85 -1.82
C THR A 65 -0.64 0.50 -2.35
N GLU A 66 -0.70 -0.54 -1.52
CA GLU A 66 -0.34 -1.89 -1.94
C GLU A 66 -1.26 -2.31 -3.10
N LEU A 67 -0.65 -2.73 -4.22
CA LEU A 67 -1.40 -3.20 -5.37
C LEU A 67 -2.18 -4.47 -4.97
N PRO A 68 -3.52 -4.49 -5.11
CA PRO A 68 -4.33 -5.65 -4.75
C PRO A 68 -3.81 -6.94 -5.38
N ASP A 69 -3.67 -8.00 -4.58
CA ASP A 69 -3.32 -9.33 -5.08
C ASP A 69 -4.49 -9.87 -5.91
N SER A 70 -4.31 -9.91 -7.23
CA SER A 70 -5.34 -10.34 -8.17
C SER A 70 -4.74 -11.22 -9.25
N PRO A 71 -5.29 -12.43 -9.49
CA PRO A 71 -4.75 -13.35 -10.49
C PRO A 71 -4.87 -12.78 -11.92
N VAL A 72 -5.75 -11.80 -12.15
CA VAL A 72 -5.85 -11.11 -13.44
C VAL A 72 -4.53 -10.43 -13.84
N LEU A 73 -3.70 -10.06 -12.85
CA LEU A 73 -2.42 -9.38 -13.04
C LEU A 73 -1.31 -10.29 -13.55
N SER A 74 -1.46 -11.61 -13.43
CA SER A 74 -0.44 -12.60 -13.80
C SER A 74 -1.00 -13.64 -14.78
N PRO A 75 -1.43 -13.24 -15.99
CA PRO A 75 -1.87 -14.20 -16.99
C PRO A 75 -0.72 -15.16 -17.38
N PRO A 76 -0.99 -16.31 -18.01
CA PRO A 76 0.05 -17.16 -18.58
C PRO A 76 0.98 -16.38 -19.52
N LEU A 77 2.25 -16.78 -19.58
CA LEU A 77 3.20 -16.14 -20.49
C LEU A 77 2.93 -16.53 -21.94
N PRO A 78 3.10 -15.59 -22.90
CA PRO A 78 3.03 -15.92 -24.30
C PRO A 78 4.17 -16.87 -24.68
N LEU A 79 3.96 -17.67 -25.73
CA LEU A 79 5.04 -18.48 -26.29
C LEU A 79 6.02 -17.57 -27.03
N VAL A 80 7.30 -17.67 -26.67
CA VAL A 80 8.35 -16.82 -27.23
C VAL A 80 9.30 -17.64 -28.11
N SER A 81 9.69 -17.07 -29.25
CA SER A 81 10.54 -17.77 -30.23
C SER A 81 11.97 -18.01 -29.74
N TRP A 82 12.45 -17.22 -28.78
CA TRP A 82 13.81 -17.33 -28.22
C TRP A 82 13.93 -18.34 -27.06
N ALA A 83 12.83 -18.99 -26.65
CA ALA A 83 12.83 -19.88 -25.48
C ALA A 83 13.91 -20.98 -25.55
N THR A 84 14.26 -21.44 -26.75
CA THR A 84 15.26 -22.50 -26.99
C THR A 84 16.65 -21.98 -27.40
N SER A 85 16.79 -20.69 -27.67
CA SER A 85 18.05 -20.07 -28.09
C SER A 85 18.04 -18.61 -27.64
N ARG A 86 18.58 -18.38 -26.43
CA ARG A 86 18.55 -17.11 -25.74
C ARG A 86 19.84 -16.33 -25.96
N VAL A 87 19.71 -15.03 -26.17
CA VAL A 87 20.78 -14.04 -26.09
C VAL A 87 20.32 -12.94 -25.16
N GLU A 88 20.77 -13.01 -23.91
CA GLU A 88 20.36 -12.11 -22.84
C GLU A 88 20.47 -10.64 -23.28
N GLY A 89 19.39 -9.89 -23.01
CA GLY A 89 19.28 -8.49 -23.31
C GLY A 89 18.81 -8.16 -24.72
N THR A 90 18.59 -9.13 -25.59
CA THR A 90 18.10 -8.91 -26.96
C THR A 90 16.65 -8.40 -26.95
N PRO A 91 16.34 -7.29 -27.65
CA PRO A 91 14.99 -6.74 -27.71
C PRO A 91 14.17 -7.37 -28.84
N HIS A 92 12.88 -7.61 -28.59
CA HIS A 92 11.91 -8.16 -29.55
C HIS A 92 10.65 -7.34 -29.61
N LYS A 93 10.13 -7.14 -30.81
CA LYS A 93 8.72 -6.79 -31.01
C LYS A 93 7.89 -8.06 -30.97
N VAL A 94 6.94 -8.14 -30.05
CA VAL A 94 6.13 -9.35 -29.83
C VAL A 94 4.79 -9.19 -30.53
N THR A 95 4.45 -10.16 -31.39
CA THR A 95 3.13 -10.23 -32.02
C THR A 95 2.29 -11.25 -31.27
N LEU A 96 1.28 -10.79 -30.54
CA LEU A 96 0.35 -11.65 -29.81
C LEU A 96 -0.78 -12.14 -30.72
N SER A 97 -1.15 -13.42 -30.56
CA SER A 97 -2.40 -13.97 -31.09
C SER A 97 -3.62 -13.24 -30.52
N ALA A 98 -4.81 -13.44 -31.11
CA ALA A 98 -6.04 -12.84 -30.60
C ALA A 98 -6.33 -13.23 -29.14
N THR A 99 -6.11 -14.50 -28.79
CA THR A 99 -6.31 -15.03 -27.44
C THR A 99 -5.31 -14.42 -26.46
N GLU A 100 -4.02 -14.44 -26.76
CA GLU A 100 -2.99 -13.86 -25.89
C GLU A 100 -3.20 -12.36 -25.70
N ARG A 101 -3.57 -11.65 -26.77
CA ARG A 101 -3.89 -10.23 -26.70
C ARG A 101 -5.03 -9.97 -25.73
N GLN A 102 -6.10 -10.77 -25.78
CA GLN A 102 -7.18 -10.63 -24.82
C GLN A 102 -6.73 -10.92 -23.38
N SER A 103 -5.91 -11.96 -23.17
CA SER A 103 -5.37 -12.28 -21.84
C SER A 103 -4.47 -11.19 -21.27
N VAL A 104 -3.72 -10.47 -22.11
CA VAL A 104 -2.89 -9.34 -21.65
C VAL A 104 -3.71 -8.06 -21.52
N ARG A 105 -4.78 -7.83 -22.29
CA ARG A 105 -5.59 -6.61 -22.14
C ARG A 105 -6.24 -6.49 -20.75
N LEU A 106 -6.72 -7.60 -20.19
CA LEU A 106 -7.39 -7.60 -18.89
C LEU A 106 -6.54 -6.99 -17.76
N PRO A 107 -5.28 -7.44 -17.50
CA PRO A 107 -4.44 -6.80 -16.49
C PRO A 107 -4.17 -5.33 -16.78
N LEU A 108 -3.93 -4.95 -18.03
CA LEU A 108 -3.62 -3.55 -18.39
C LEU A 108 -4.81 -2.62 -18.11
N GLN A 109 -6.02 -3.04 -18.50
CA GLN A 109 -7.27 -2.32 -18.22
C GLN A 109 -7.53 -2.21 -16.72
N TRP A 110 -7.33 -3.32 -15.99
CA TRP A 110 -7.47 -3.32 -14.54
C TRP A 110 -6.50 -2.33 -13.87
N LEU A 111 -5.24 -2.29 -14.32
CA LEU A 111 -4.22 -1.39 -13.78
C LEU A 111 -4.50 0.08 -14.07
N ALA A 112 -4.99 0.40 -15.27
CA ALA A 112 -5.40 1.76 -15.63
C ALA A 112 -6.55 2.24 -14.74
N ALA A 113 -7.60 1.41 -14.57
CA ALA A 113 -8.72 1.71 -13.68
C ALA A 113 -8.27 1.86 -12.21
N TRP A 114 -7.41 0.95 -11.74
CA TRP A 114 -6.87 1.01 -10.38
C TRP A 114 -6.09 2.31 -10.14
N LYS A 115 -5.26 2.74 -11.10
CA LYS A 115 -4.46 3.96 -10.95
C LYS A 115 -5.32 5.21 -10.82
N VAL A 116 -6.43 5.28 -11.57
CA VAL A 116 -7.41 6.36 -11.41
C VAL A 116 -8.03 6.31 -10.02
N ARG A 117 -8.50 5.15 -9.56
CA ARG A 117 -9.09 5.00 -8.22
C ARG A 117 -8.15 5.43 -7.11
N GLU A 118 -6.86 5.12 -7.24
CA GLU A 118 -5.81 5.56 -6.32
C GLU A 118 -5.70 7.08 -6.30
N LYS A 119 -5.72 7.72 -7.47
CA LYS A 119 -5.60 9.18 -7.62
C LYS A 119 -6.85 9.95 -7.16
N THR A 120 -8.04 9.43 -7.44
CA THR A 120 -9.32 10.16 -7.30
C THR A 120 -10.18 9.67 -6.13
N ALA A 121 -9.58 9.00 -5.13
CA ALA A 121 -10.23 8.32 -4.02
C ALA A 121 -11.62 8.88 -3.63
N GLY A 122 -12.68 8.30 -4.22
CA GLY A 122 -14.09 8.60 -3.91
C GLY A 122 -14.91 9.38 -4.95
N SER A 123 -14.33 9.99 -5.99
CA SER A 123 -15.09 10.76 -7.01
C SER A 123 -15.50 9.92 -8.24
N THR A 124 -14.63 9.02 -8.67
CA THR A 124 -14.85 8.15 -9.83
C THR A 124 -14.26 6.79 -9.48
N THR A 125 -15.06 5.73 -9.59
CA THR A 125 -14.60 4.35 -9.34
C THR A 125 -14.65 3.54 -10.63
N PRO A 126 -13.80 3.86 -11.63
CA PRO A 126 -13.78 3.09 -12.86
C PRO A 126 -13.45 1.63 -12.54
N THR A 127 -14.13 0.75 -13.25
CA THR A 127 -13.85 -0.68 -13.31
C THR A 127 -13.01 -0.98 -14.55
N MET A 128 -12.55 -2.22 -14.66
CA MET A 128 -11.84 -2.67 -15.87
C MET A 128 -12.71 -2.55 -17.13
N ASP A 129 -14.02 -2.74 -17.01
CA ASP A 129 -14.96 -2.66 -18.14
C ASP A 129 -15.16 -1.21 -18.65
N ASP A 130 -14.79 -0.22 -17.82
CA ASP A 130 -14.82 1.20 -18.18
C ASP A 130 -13.57 1.64 -18.97
N VAL A 131 -12.55 0.76 -19.07
CA VAL A 131 -11.29 1.07 -19.75
C VAL A 131 -11.26 0.46 -21.14
N THR A 132 -11.12 1.30 -22.15
CA THR A 132 -10.87 0.90 -23.53
C THR A 132 -9.43 1.17 -23.91
N ILE A 133 -8.67 0.12 -24.24
CA ILE A 133 -7.37 0.30 -24.90
C ILE A 133 -7.64 0.62 -26.37
N VAL A 134 -7.26 1.83 -26.80
CA VAL A 134 -7.57 2.36 -28.14
C VAL A 134 -7.05 1.40 -29.22
N LYS A 135 -7.83 1.24 -30.28
CA LYS A 135 -7.49 0.34 -31.37
C LYS A 135 -6.18 0.80 -32.04
N ASP A 136 -5.33 -0.15 -32.39
CA ASP A 136 -4.08 0.06 -33.13
C ASP A 136 -3.03 0.93 -32.39
N THR A 137 -3.23 1.23 -31.10
CA THR A 137 -2.25 1.94 -30.26
C THR A 137 -1.49 1.02 -29.30
N LEU A 138 -1.90 -0.25 -29.20
CA LEU A 138 -1.32 -1.22 -28.28
C LEU A 138 -0.11 -1.92 -28.89
N PHE A 139 1.08 -1.60 -28.38
CA PHE A 139 2.35 -2.20 -28.78
C PHE A 139 2.90 -3.10 -27.68
N TYR A 140 3.44 -4.25 -28.07
CA TYR A 140 4.05 -5.22 -27.17
C TYR A 140 5.49 -5.51 -27.56
N GLY A 141 6.35 -5.50 -26.55
CA GLY A 141 7.77 -5.81 -26.70
C GLY A 141 8.26 -6.70 -25.58
N ALA A 142 9.41 -7.32 -25.80
CA ALA A 142 10.10 -8.07 -24.78
C ALA A 142 11.61 -7.88 -24.86
N ILE A 143 12.29 -8.09 -23.75
CA ILE A 143 13.74 -8.20 -23.68
C ILE A 143 14.05 -9.60 -23.14
N GLU A 144 14.87 -10.33 -23.87
CA GLU A 144 15.29 -11.66 -23.45
C GLU A 144 16.04 -11.60 -22.11
N GLY A 145 15.60 -12.41 -21.15
CA GLY A 145 16.34 -12.67 -19.93
C GLY A 145 17.27 -13.87 -20.08
N ALA A 146 18.13 -14.07 -19.07
CA ALA A 146 18.97 -15.26 -18.95
C ALA A 146 18.14 -16.56 -18.98
N ASP A 147 16.90 -16.50 -18.47
CA ASP A 147 15.89 -17.55 -18.52
C ASP A 147 14.49 -16.93 -18.61
N SER A 148 13.44 -17.78 -18.59
CA SER A 148 12.05 -17.33 -18.67
C SER A 148 11.57 -16.53 -17.45
N ALA A 149 12.20 -16.68 -16.29
CA ALA A 149 11.87 -15.90 -15.10
C ALA A 149 12.40 -14.46 -15.20
N HIS A 150 13.42 -14.23 -16.03
CA HIS A 150 14.05 -12.92 -16.23
C HIS A 150 13.64 -12.23 -17.55
N ASP A 151 12.79 -12.86 -18.38
CA ASP A 151 12.24 -12.21 -19.57
C ASP A 151 11.44 -10.97 -19.16
N GLU A 152 11.77 -9.79 -19.70
CA GLU A 152 10.98 -8.58 -19.43
C GLU A 152 9.98 -8.35 -20.55
N PHE A 153 8.71 -8.25 -20.20
CA PHE A 153 7.62 -7.93 -21.11
C PHE A 153 7.14 -6.50 -20.89
N TRP A 154 6.92 -5.79 -21.98
CA TRP A 154 6.53 -4.39 -21.99
C TRP A 154 5.31 -4.19 -22.87
N ALA A 155 4.40 -3.35 -22.42
CA ALA A 155 3.25 -2.91 -23.19
C ALA A 155 3.14 -1.38 -23.13
N VAL A 156 2.71 -0.76 -24.22
CA VAL A 156 2.40 0.67 -24.26
C VAL A 156 1.17 0.89 -25.11
N ALA A 157 0.26 1.75 -24.65
CA ALA A 157 -0.96 2.07 -25.37
C ALA A 157 -1.57 3.40 -24.95
N GLN A 158 -2.51 3.87 -25.77
CA GLN A 158 -3.48 4.88 -25.36
C GLN A 158 -4.70 4.21 -24.72
N THR A 159 -5.27 4.83 -23.69
CA THR A 159 -6.46 4.32 -23.00
C THR A 159 -7.51 5.39 -22.85
N GLU A 160 -8.75 5.04 -23.17
CA GLU A 160 -9.92 5.84 -22.85
C GLU A 160 -10.61 5.23 -21.62
N ILE A 161 -10.86 6.04 -20.60
CA ILE A 161 -11.54 5.60 -19.38
C ILE A 161 -12.84 6.38 -19.25
N LYS A 162 -13.96 5.67 -19.20
CA LYS A 162 -15.29 6.26 -19.15
C LYS A 162 -15.43 7.22 -17.94
N ASP A 163 -15.97 8.40 -18.20
CA ASP A 163 -16.25 9.44 -17.20
C ASP A 163 -14.99 9.91 -16.41
N VAL A 164 -13.80 9.67 -16.94
CA VAL A 164 -12.51 10.11 -16.36
C VAL A 164 -11.84 11.11 -17.29
N PRO A 165 -11.47 12.30 -16.82
CA PRO A 165 -10.78 13.27 -17.65
C PRO A 165 -9.33 12.83 -17.93
N GLU A 166 -8.78 13.24 -19.08
CA GLU A 166 -7.40 12.95 -19.47
C GLU A 166 -6.37 13.43 -18.43
N THR A 167 -6.68 14.48 -17.67
CA THR A 167 -5.80 14.94 -16.58
C THR A 167 -5.64 13.91 -15.46
N ASP A 168 -6.60 13.01 -15.29
CA ASP A 168 -6.58 11.96 -14.27
C ASP A 168 -5.96 10.65 -14.77
N ALA A 169 -5.99 10.41 -16.08
CA ALA A 169 -5.35 9.28 -16.74
C ALA A 169 -4.67 9.70 -18.06
N PRO A 170 -3.59 10.50 -18.00
CA PRO A 170 -2.97 10.99 -19.22
C PRO A 170 -2.24 9.89 -19.98
N ASP A 171 -2.24 10.00 -21.30
CA ASP A 171 -1.62 9.03 -22.19
C ASP A 171 -0.17 9.40 -22.59
N PRO A 172 0.63 8.44 -23.04
CA PRO A 172 0.33 7.00 -23.10
C PRO A 172 0.57 6.29 -21.77
N HIS A 173 -0.04 5.13 -21.59
CA HIS A 173 0.19 4.23 -20.45
C HIS A 173 1.26 3.20 -20.80
N VAL A 174 2.20 2.96 -19.89
CA VAL A 174 3.31 1.99 -20.05
C VAL A 174 3.27 0.99 -18.92
N TRP A 175 3.30 -0.29 -19.28
CA TRP A 175 3.29 -1.41 -18.35
C TRP A 175 4.50 -2.31 -18.52
N LYS A 176 4.92 -2.92 -17.42
CA LYS A 176 6.01 -3.90 -17.35
C LYS A 176 5.58 -5.15 -16.60
N ARG A 177 6.12 -6.29 -17.01
CA ARG A 177 6.11 -7.56 -16.28
C ARG A 177 7.48 -8.23 -16.42
N VAL A 178 7.98 -8.88 -15.37
CA VAL A 178 9.19 -9.71 -15.43
C VAL A 178 8.81 -11.17 -15.21
N GLY A 179 9.20 -12.05 -16.12
CA GLY A 179 8.84 -13.46 -16.09
C GLY A 179 7.36 -13.68 -15.79
N SER A 180 7.06 -14.55 -14.83
CA SER A 180 5.69 -14.86 -14.43
C SER A 180 5.07 -13.88 -13.43
N GLU A 181 5.77 -12.81 -13.04
CA GLU A 181 5.28 -11.84 -12.05
C GLU A 181 3.99 -11.11 -12.48
N ARG A 182 3.51 -10.19 -11.66
CA ARG A 182 2.35 -9.37 -12.00
C ARG A 182 2.73 -8.30 -13.02
N TRP A 183 1.80 -7.96 -13.90
CA TRP A 183 1.86 -6.70 -14.64
C TRP A 183 1.81 -5.53 -13.67
N THR A 184 2.57 -4.50 -13.99
CA THR A 184 2.62 -3.24 -13.26
C THR A 184 2.49 -2.09 -14.25
N LEU A 185 1.79 -1.02 -13.86
CA LEU A 185 1.79 0.24 -14.60
C LEU A 185 2.99 1.04 -14.11
N VAL A 186 4.00 1.22 -14.96
CA VAL A 186 5.29 1.82 -14.56
C VAL A 186 5.36 3.31 -14.88
N ALA A 187 4.59 3.77 -15.88
CA ALA A 187 4.49 5.18 -16.22
C ALA A 187 3.19 5.47 -16.97
N LEU A 188 2.76 6.73 -16.94
CA LEU A 188 1.62 7.24 -17.71
C LEU A 188 1.83 8.74 -18.01
N GLY A 189 1.25 9.22 -19.11
CA GLY A 189 1.31 10.62 -19.51
C GLY A 189 2.53 11.04 -20.34
N PRO A 190 2.72 12.36 -20.55
CA PRO A 190 3.85 12.89 -21.31
C PRO A 190 5.18 12.38 -20.76
N GLY A 191 6.01 11.80 -21.63
CA GLY A 191 7.30 11.24 -21.26
C GLY A 191 7.25 9.83 -20.67
N ALA A 192 6.08 9.19 -20.52
CA ALA A 192 5.97 7.83 -19.99
C ALA A 192 6.84 6.82 -20.77
N CYS A 193 6.98 7.00 -22.08
CA CYS A 193 7.80 6.13 -22.92
C CYS A 193 9.30 6.16 -22.59
N SER A 194 9.78 7.15 -21.82
CA SER A 194 11.16 7.17 -21.31
C SER A 194 11.46 6.04 -20.32
N SER A 195 10.41 5.45 -19.73
CA SER A 195 10.54 4.25 -18.88
C SER A 195 10.84 2.97 -19.68
N ILE A 196 10.54 2.95 -20.98
CA ILE A 196 10.80 1.80 -21.84
C ILE A 196 12.30 1.76 -22.16
N PRO A 197 12.98 0.61 -22.00
CA PRO A 197 14.41 0.50 -22.27
C PRO A 197 14.74 0.94 -23.69
N ALA A 198 15.77 1.77 -23.84
CA ALA A 198 16.13 2.38 -25.13
C ALA A 198 16.36 1.32 -26.24
N LYS A 199 16.97 0.18 -25.89
CA LYS A 199 17.16 -0.95 -26.81
C LYS A 199 15.85 -1.57 -27.30
N LEU A 200 14.78 -1.53 -26.51
CA LEU A 200 13.48 -2.02 -26.93
C LEU A 200 12.77 -1.01 -27.82
N MET A 201 12.97 0.29 -27.57
CA MET A 201 12.39 1.36 -28.39
C MET A 201 12.87 1.32 -29.86
N THR A 202 14.09 0.84 -30.12
CA THR A 202 14.61 0.69 -31.50
C THR A 202 13.85 -0.33 -32.34
N VAL A 203 13.21 -1.33 -31.72
CA VAL A 203 12.42 -2.37 -32.42
C VAL A 203 10.91 -2.16 -32.27
N LEU A 204 10.47 -1.60 -31.14
CA LEU A 204 9.05 -1.37 -30.86
C LEU A 204 8.52 -0.20 -31.67
N SER A 205 9.28 0.91 -31.69
CA SER A 205 8.96 2.19 -32.36
C SER A 205 7.47 2.57 -32.34
N PRO A 206 6.85 2.66 -31.14
CA PRO A 206 5.44 3.01 -31.01
C PRO A 206 5.21 4.47 -31.42
N GLY A 207 4.38 4.71 -32.43
CA GLY A 207 4.10 6.07 -32.92
C GLY A 207 3.52 7.01 -31.86
N ILE A 208 2.85 6.45 -30.85
CA ILE A 208 2.32 7.16 -29.68
C ILE A 208 3.39 7.70 -28.71
N CYS A 209 4.66 7.36 -28.92
CA CYS A 209 5.80 7.86 -28.13
C CYS A 209 6.59 8.96 -28.85
N ALA A 210 6.11 9.47 -29.99
CA ALA A 210 6.79 10.50 -30.79
C ALA A 210 6.46 11.95 -30.34
N SER A 211 5.86 12.12 -29.16
CA SER A 211 5.42 13.39 -28.59
C SER A 211 6.55 14.17 -27.90
#